data_AF-A0A7V2INL7-F1
#
_entry.id   AF-A0A7V2INL7-F1
#
_cell.length_a   1.000
_cell.length_b   1.000
_cell.length_c   1.000
_cell.angle_alpha   90.00
_cell.angle_beta   90.00
_cell.angle_gamma   90.00
#
_symmetry.space_group_name_H-M   'P 1'
#
loop_
_entity.id
_entity.type
_entity.pdbx_description
1 polymer ?
#
loop_
_entity_poly.entity_id
_entity_poly.type
_entity_poly.pdbx_seq_one_letter_code
_entity_poly.pdbx_strand_id
1 'polypeptide(L)'
;DEAAFAEALVYDPHVVIIKLGTNDSKPQNWEYADEFDRDYKDLIRRFAALPSRPRIYICLPVPVYEDRWGIREAVVRDEVLPRVRQVAVDMGVGLIDLYTALSGKPEMFPDGVHPDAAGAGVMARAIYQAMTGQTAPTATSETAVGAGY
;
A
#
# COMPACT_ATOMS: atom_id res chain seq x y z
N ASP A 1 3.81 14.31 -8.55
CA ASP A 1 4.04 15.77 -8.52
C ASP A 1 4.48 16.22 -7.14
N GLU A 2 5.53 17.04 -7.09
CA GLU A 2 6.14 17.58 -5.86
C GLU A 2 5.14 18.39 -5.01
N ALA A 3 4.14 19.02 -5.64
CA ALA A 3 3.11 19.79 -4.96
C ALA A 3 2.27 18.94 -3.99
N ALA A 4 1.78 17.78 -4.43
CA ALA A 4 0.99 16.88 -3.57
C ALA A 4 1.81 16.34 -2.39
N PHE A 5 3.12 16.14 -2.59
CA PHE A 5 4.01 15.73 -1.50
C PHE A 5 4.18 16.85 -0.47
N ALA A 6 4.39 18.09 -0.91
CA ALA A 6 4.47 19.25 -0.02
C ALA A 6 3.16 19.43 0.78
N GLU A 7 2.00 19.30 0.13
CA GLU A 7 0.69 19.35 0.78
C GLU A 7 0.52 18.25 1.84
N ALA A 8 0.96 17.02 1.54
CA ALA A 8 0.91 15.91 2.49
C ALA A 8 1.77 16.15 3.74
N LEU A 9 2.90 16.86 3.62
CA LEU A 9 3.72 17.25 4.76
C LEU A 9 3.08 18.39 5.57
N VAL A 10 2.49 19.38 4.88
CA VAL A 10 1.79 20.51 5.53
C VAL A 10 0.54 20.07 6.28
N TYR A 11 -0.10 18.97 5.86
CA TYR A 11 -1.28 18.40 6.51
C TYR A 11 -1.05 17.95 7.96
N ASP A 12 0.21 17.70 8.36
CA ASP A 12 0.61 17.24 9.70
C ASP A 12 -0.23 16.05 10.24
N PRO A 13 -0.29 14.92 9.49
CA PRO A 13 -1.16 13.79 9.82
C PRO A 13 -0.72 13.06 11.10
N HIS A 14 -1.70 12.55 11.85
CA HIS A 14 -1.43 11.63 12.97
C HIS A 14 -1.15 10.18 12.54
N VAL A 15 -1.54 9.80 11.31
CA VAL A 15 -1.31 8.47 10.73
C VAL A 15 -0.93 8.60 9.26
N VAL A 16 0.11 7.88 8.85
CA VAL A 16 0.57 7.83 7.45
C VAL A 16 0.62 6.37 7.00
N ILE A 17 0.10 6.09 5.80
CA ILE A 17 0.11 4.75 5.19
C ILE A 17 0.72 4.88 3.79
N ILE A 18 1.86 4.23 3.58
CA ILE A 18 2.63 4.32 2.33
C ILE A 18 2.48 3.00 1.56
N LYS A 19 1.95 3.03 0.35
CA LYS A 19 1.76 1.84 -0.52
C LYS A 19 2.44 1.99 -1.88
N LEU A 20 3.77 1.94 -1.88
CA LEU A 20 4.63 1.98 -3.08
C LEU A 20 5.26 0.61 -3.37
N GLY A 21 5.97 0.47 -4.49
CA GLY A 21 6.70 -0.74 -4.88
C GLY A 21 6.27 -1.36 -6.22
N THR A 22 4.97 -1.37 -6.54
CA THR A 22 4.48 -1.99 -7.78
C THR A 22 5.03 -1.29 -9.03
N ASN A 23 4.99 0.04 -9.09
CA ASN A 23 5.49 0.79 -10.25
C ASN A 23 7.01 0.94 -10.27
N ASP A 24 7.65 0.88 -9.10
CA ASP A 24 9.11 0.85 -8.97
C ASP A 24 9.68 -0.36 -9.72
N SER A 25 8.99 -1.51 -9.69
CA SER A 25 9.39 -2.75 -10.37
C SER A 25 9.51 -2.68 -11.91
N LYS A 26 9.02 -1.59 -12.55
CA LYS A 26 9.11 -1.42 -14.00
C LYS A 26 10.58 -1.27 -14.43
N PRO A 27 11.04 -1.86 -15.54
CA PRO A 27 12.45 -1.86 -15.94
C PRO A 27 13.12 -0.49 -15.92
N GLN A 28 12.44 0.54 -16.44
CA GLN A 28 12.97 1.91 -16.50
C GLN A 28 13.10 2.61 -15.13
N ASN A 29 12.49 2.05 -14.09
CA ASN A 29 12.62 2.54 -12.71
C ASN A 29 13.56 1.62 -11.92
N TRP A 30 13.46 0.31 -12.15
CA TRP A 30 14.22 -0.71 -11.45
C TRP A 30 15.68 -0.78 -11.89
N GLU A 31 16.09 -0.06 -12.94
CA GLU A 31 17.51 0.21 -13.19
C GLU A 31 18.19 0.94 -12.02
N TYR A 32 17.41 1.68 -11.20
CA TYR A 32 17.86 2.35 -9.97
C TYR A 32 17.53 1.56 -8.70
N ALA A 33 17.38 0.23 -8.81
CA ALA A 33 17.00 -0.63 -7.69
C ALA A 33 17.88 -0.41 -6.45
N ASP A 34 19.18 -0.13 -6.60
CA ASP A 34 20.09 0.07 -5.46
C ASP A 34 19.78 1.33 -4.63
N GLU A 35 18.97 2.25 -5.16
CA GLU A 35 18.53 3.47 -4.48
C GLU A 35 17.20 3.29 -3.74
N PHE A 36 16.43 2.24 -4.07
CA PHE A 36 15.06 2.02 -3.58
C PHE A 36 14.97 2.09 -2.04
N ASP A 37 15.83 1.35 -1.33
CA ASP A 37 15.80 1.30 0.12
C ASP A 37 16.10 2.65 0.76
N ARG A 38 17.07 3.39 0.20
CA ARG A 38 17.46 4.72 0.67
C ARG A 38 16.30 5.70 0.51
N ASP A 39 15.72 5.74 -0.69
CA ASP A 39 14.68 6.70 -1.05
C ASP A 39 13.37 6.42 -0.30
N TYR A 40 13.01 5.14 -0.11
CA TYR A 40 11.86 4.75 0.72
C TYR A 40 12.08 5.17 2.19
N LYS A 41 13.27 4.91 2.74
CA LYS A 41 13.61 5.32 4.11
C LYS A 41 13.58 6.84 4.25
N ASP A 42 14.04 7.59 3.25
CA ASP A 42 13.97 9.06 3.25
C ASP A 42 12.52 9.55 3.24
N LEU A 43 11.64 8.96 2.44
CA LEU A 43 10.21 9.27 2.46
C LEU A 43 9.60 9.05 3.86
N ILE A 44 9.91 7.93 4.50
CA ILE A 44 9.46 7.63 5.87
C ILE A 44 9.99 8.68 6.86
N ARG A 45 11.29 9.04 6.76
CA ARG A 45 11.91 10.05 7.63
C ARG A 45 11.25 11.42 7.52
N ARG A 46 10.85 11.84 6.32
CA ARG A 46 10.15 13.12 6.11
C ARG A 46 8.85 13.18 6.89
N PHE A 47 8.04 12.12 6.87
CA PHE A 47 6.82 12.05 7.67
C PHE A 47 7.10 11.87 9.17
N ALA A 48 8.11 11.07 9.55
CA ALA A 48 8.46 10.85 10.95
C ALA A 48 8.95 12.12 11.66
N ALA A 49 9.49 13.08 10.90
CA ALA A 49 9.95 14.37 11.41
C ALA A 49 8.83 15.40 11.63
N LEU A 50 7.57 15.09 11.27
CA LEU A 50 6.45 16.01 11.43
C LEU A 50 6.10 16.24 12.91
N PRO A 51 5.64 17.45 13.29
CA PRO A 51 5.29 17.80 14.67
C PRO A 51 4.24 16.88 15.31
N SER A 52 3.25 16.41 14.53
CA SER A 52 2.23 15.45 14.96
C SER A 52 2.78 14.09 15.38
N ARG A 53 4.03 13.76 15.01
CA ARG A 53 4.70 12.48 15.25
C ARG A 53 3.83 11.30 14.79
N PRO A 54 3.54 11.20 13.47
CA PRO A 54 2.60 10.22 12.95
C PRO A 54 2.95 8.79 13.32
N ARG A 55 1.93 7.96 13.52
CA ARG A 55 2.08 6.51 13.42
C ARG A 55 2.16 6.12 11.95
N ILE A 56 3.31 5.60 11.53
CA ILE A 56 3.60 5.27 10.13
C ILE A 56 3.42 3.77 9.88
N TYR A 57 2.73 3.45 8.79
CA TYR A 57 2.65 2.12 8.21
C TYR A 57 3.16 2.15 6.78
N ILE A 58 3.87 1.09 6.38
CA ILE A 58 4.15 0.81 4.98
C ILE A 58 3.48 -0.50 4.59
N CYS A 59 3.10 -0.59 3.32
CA CYS A 59 2.39 -1.73 2.78
C CYS A 59 3.28 -2.51 1.84
N LEU A 60 3.23 -3.83 1.94
CA LEU A 60 3.67 -4.66 0.82
C LEU A 60 2.77 -4.40 -0.39
N PRO A 61 3.32 -4.31 -1.61
CA PRO A 61 2.54 -4.33 -2.84
C PRO A 61 1.51 -5.47 -2.89
N VAL A 62 0.46 -5.27 -3.68
CA VAL A 62 -0.49 -6.35 -3.99
C VAL A 62 0.13 -7.32 -5.01
N PRO A 63 -0.38 -8.56 -5.14
CA PRO A 63 0.12 -9.50 -6.14
C PRO A 63 -0.10 -8.99 -7.57
N VAL A 64 0.77 -9.43 -8.47
CA VAL A 64 0.64 -9.23 -9.92
C VAL A 64 0.32 -10.58 -10.53
N TYR A 65 -0.80 -10.69 -11.21
CA TYR A 65 -1.28 -11.93 -11.83
C TYR A 65 -1.01 -12.00 -13.34
N GLU A 66 -0.75 -10.85 -13.97
CA GLU A 66 -0.38 -10.76 -15.38
C GLU A 66 0.74 -9.72 -15.55
N ASP A 67 1.80 -10.10 -16.26
CA ASP A 67 2.89 -9.17 -16.58
C ASP A 67 2.38 -8.11 -17.55
N ARG A 68 2.34 -6.85 -17.10
CA ARG A 68 1.72 -5.75 -17.87
C ARG A 68 2.41 -4.42 -17.60
N TRP A 69 2.57 -3.61 -18.66
CA TRP A 69 3.24 -2.29 -18.60
C TRP A 69 4.65 -2.32 -17.97
N GLY A 70 5.36 -3.44 -18.16
CA GLY A 70 6.68 -3.67 -17.57
C GLY A 70 6.65 -4.11 -16.10
N ILE A 71 5.49 -4.16 -15.45
CA ILE A 71 5.35 -4.72 -14.10
C ILE A 71 5.39 -6.24 -14.24
N ARG A 72 6.37 -6.87 -13.59
CA ARG A 72 6.54 -8.32 -13.60
C ARG A 72 6.34 -8.89 -12.22
N GLU A 73 5.58 -9.96 -12.10
CA GLU A 73 5.33 -10.59 -10.79
C GLU A 73 6.65 -10.94 -10.10
N ALA A 74 7.59 -11.52 -10.83
CA ALA A 74 8.85 -11.99 -10.25
C ALA A 74 9.65 -10.86 -9.59
N VAL A 75 9.67 -9.66 -10.19
CA VAL A 75 10.37 -8.50 -9.58
C VAL A 75 9.63 -8.04 -8.33
N VAL A 76 8.30 -7.95 -8.40
CA VAL A 76 7.50 -7.56 -7.25
C VAL A 76 7.72 -8.55 -6.10
N ARG A 77 7.57 -9.85 -6.35
CA ARG A 77 7.67 -10.90 -5.33
C ARG A 77 9.08 -11.08 -4.80
N ASP A 78 10.05 -11.24 -5.68
CA ASP A 78 11.39 -11.72 -5.31
C ASP A 78 12.34 -10.56 -4.94
N GLU A 79 12.05 -9.33 -5.38
CA GLU A 79 12.94 -8.18 -5.17
C GLU A 79 12.29 -7.06 -4.34
N VAL A 80 11.07 -6.63 -4.70
CA VAL A 80 10.40 -5.52 -4.01
C VAL A 80 9.89 -5.94 -2.62
N LEU A 81 9.20 -7.08 -2.49
CA LEU A 81 8.64 -7.51 -1.20
C LEU A 81 9.72 -7.63 -0.11
N PRO A 82 10.87 -8.32 -0.32
CA PRO A 82 11.89 -8.45 0.71
C PRO A 82 12.45 -7.09 1.14
N ARG A 83 12.65 -6.16 0.20
CA ARG A 83 13.14 -4.82 0.48
C ARG A 83 12.16 -3.99 1.30
N VAL A 84 10.88 -4.00 0.95
CA VAL A 84 9.85 -3.30 1.75
C VAL A 84 9.76 -3.90 3.17
N ARG A 85 9.87 -5.23 3.32
CA ARG A 85 9.96 -5.87 4.66
C ARG A 85 11.17 -5.36 5.44
N GLN A 86 12.34 -5.31 4.81
CA GLN A 86 13.57 -4.83 5.45
C GLN A 86 13.47 -3.35 5.85
N VAL A 87 12.91 -2.50 4.98
CA VAL A 87 12.65 -1.08 5.29
C VAL A 87 11.76 -0.93 6.52
N ALA A 88 10.70 -1.75 6.67
CA ALA A 88 9.84 -1.70 7.86
C ALA A 88 10.63 -2.03 9.15
N VAL A 89 11.48 -3.05 9.10
CA VAL A 89 12.35 -3.45 10.22
C VAL A 89 13.35 -2.34 10.55
N ASP A 90 14.08 -1.84 9.56
CA ASP A 90 15.13 -0.84 9.74
C ASP A 90 14.60 0.48 10.30
N MET A 91 13.38 0.86 9.92
CA MET A 91 12.75 2.11 10.34
C MET A 91 11.85 1.94 11.58
N GLY A 92 11.61 0.71 12.04
CA GLY A 92 10.72 0.43 13.17
C GLY A 92 9.27 0.88 12.95
N VAL A 93 8.79 0.82 11.70
CA VAL A 93 7.41 1.23 11.32
C VAL A 93 6.50 0.02 11.14
N GLY A 94 5.18 0.23 11.16
CA GLY A 94 4.21 -0.84 10.96
C GLY A 94 4.27 -1.39 9.51
N LEU A 95 4.12 -2.70 9.35
CA LEU A 95 4.05 -3.36 8.05
C LEU A 95 2.65 -3.94 7.82
N ILE A 96 2.02 -3.60 6.70
CA ILE A 96 0.71 -4.13 6.28
C ILE A 96 0.91 -5.06 5.08
N ASP A 97 0.62 -6.35 5.26
CA ASP A 97 0.86 -7.38 4.25
C ASP A 97 -0.33 -7.50 3.26
N LEU A 98 -0.45 -6.52 2.36
CA LEU A 98 -1.50 -6.53 1.33
C LEU A 98 -1.27 -7.60 0.26
N TYR A 99 -0.01 -8.03 0.06
CA TYR A 99 0.32 -9.13 -0.84
C TYR A 99 -0.42 -10.40 -0.41
N THR A 100 -0.27 -10.80 0.85
CA THR A 100 -0.93 -11.98 1.42
C THR A 100 -2.45 -11.81 1.44
N ALA A 101 -2.94 -10.62 1.80
CA ALA A 101 -4.38 -10.34 1.86
C ALA A 101 -5.08 -10.59 0.51
N LEU A 102 -4.41 -10.29 -0.60
CA LEU A 102 -4.93 -10.43 -1.97
C LEU A 102 -4.36 -11.63 -2.74
N SER A 103 -3.55 -12.48 -2.11
CA SER A 103 -3.01 -13.70 -2.73
C SER A 103 -4.12 -14.73 -2.98
N GLY A 104 -4.07 -15.38 -4.14
CA GLY A 104 -5.09 -16.33 -4.59
C GLY A 104 -6.44 -15.70 -4.90
N LYS A 105 -6.46 -14.42 -5.31
CA LYS A 105 -7.66 -13.66 -5.69
C LYS A 105 -7.54 -12.99 -7.06
N PRO A 106 -7.09 -13.69 -8.12
CA PRO A 106 -6.89 -13.09 -9.45
C PRO A 106 -8.18 -12.47 -10.02
N GLU A 107 -9.35 -12.97 -9.62
CA GLU A 107 -10.66 -12.44 -10.03
C GLU A 107 -10.91 -11.00 -9.59
N MET A 108 -10.19 -10.52 -8.56
CA MET A 108 -10.26 -9.12 -8.11
C MET A 108 -9.33 -8.20 -8.90
N PHE A 109 -8.63 -8.69 -9.93
CA PHE A 109 -7.65 -7.95 -10.71
C PHE A 109 -8.05 -7.95 -12.19
N PRO A 110 -8.96 -7.06 -12.61
CA PRO A 110 -9.52 -7.04 -13.98
C PRO A 110 -8.47 -6.89 -15.09
N ASP A 111 -7.29 -6.35 -14.77
CA ASP A 111 -6.16 -6.21 -15.70
C ASP A 111 -4.90 -6.97 -15.25
N GLY A 112 -5.03 -7.83 -14.23
CA GLY A 112 -3.93 -8.61 -13.65
C GLY A 112 -2.96 -7.82 -12.77
N VAL A 113 -3.14 -6.50 -12.57
CA VAL A 113 -2.23 -5.65 -11.78
C VAL A 113 -2.97 -4.83 -10.73
N HIS A 114 -4.09 -4.22 -11.10
CA HIS A 114 -4.84 -3.30 -10.26
C HIS A 114 -6.06 -4.01 -9.65
N PRO A 115 -6.22 -3.97 -8.31
CA PRO A 115 -7.43 -4.46 -7.67
C PRO A 115 -8.67 -3.66 -8.09
N ASP A 116 -9.80 -4.33 -8.27
CA ASP A 116 -11.11 -3.71 -8.44
C ASP A 116 -11.70 -3.26 -7.09
N ALA A 117 -12.99 -2.91 -7.07
CA ALA A 117 -13.68 -2.50 -5.85
C ALA A 117 -13.71 -3.60 -4.76
N ALA A 118 -13.82 -4.87 -5.14
CA ALA A 118 -13.79 -5.98 -4.19
C ALA A 118 -12.39 -6.14 -3.58
N GLY A 119 -11.35 -6.04 -4.42
CA GLY A 119 -9.96 -6.05 -3.99
C GLY A 119 -9.60 -4.87 -3.11
N ALA A 120 -10.05 -3.66 -3.46
CA ALA A 120 -9.92 -2.47 -2.61
C ALA A 120 -10.61 -2.66 -1.25
N GLY A 121 -11.76 -3.32 -1.22
CA GLY A 121 -12.44 -3.70 0.03
C GLY A 121 -11.61 -4.65 0.91
N VAL A 122 -10.92 -5.62 0.32
CA VAL A 122 -9.98 -6.49 1.05
C VAL A 122 -8.81 -5.68 1.63
N MET A 123 -8.23 -4.78 0.84
CA MET A 123 -7.15 -3.90 1.30
C MET A 123 -7.60 -3.02 2.47
N ALA A 124 -8.77 -2.39 2.37
CA ALA A 124 -9.31 -1.54 3.42
C ALA A 124 -9.51 -2.32 4.74
N ARG A 125 -9.98 -3.57 4.68
CA ARG A 125 -10.10 -4.43 5.87
C ARG A 125 -8.76 -4.77 6.50
N ALA A 126 -7.76 -5.13 5.68
CA ALA A 126 -6.41 -5.42 6.17
C ALA A 126 -5.76 -4.19 6.83
N ILE A 127 -5.93 -3.02 6.21
CA ILE A 127 -5.44 -1.75 6.76
C ILE A 127 -6.14 -1.41 8.08
N TYR A 128 -7.48 -1.50 8.12
CA TYR A 128 -8.26 -1.24 9.33
C TYR A 128 -7.82 -2.14 10.49
N GLN A 129 -7.65 -3.43 10.23
CA GLN A 129 -7.19 -4.38 11.23
C GLN A 129 -5.78 -4.05 11.73
N ALA A 130 -4.85 -3.69 10.84
CA ALA A 130 -3.50 -3.29 11.25
C ALA A 130 -3.49 -2.01 12.10
N MET A 131 -4.37 -1.05 11.79
CA MET A 131 -4.44 0.23 12.50
C MET A 131 -5.11 0.14 13.88
N THR A 132 -6.12 -0.71 14.01
CA THR A 132 -7.02 -0.73 15.17
C THR A 132 -6.91 -2.00 16.02
N GLY A 133 -6.35 -3.09 15.46
CA GLY A 133 -6.40 -4.42 16.05
C GLY A 133 -7.78 -5.09 15.97
N GLN A 134 -8.77 -4.45 15.36
CA GLN A 134 -10.15 -4.92 15.28
C GLN A 134 -10.46 -5.51 13.90
N THR A 135 -11.38 -6.47 13.84
CA THR A 135 -11.96 -6.89 12.56
C THR A 135 -12.84 -5.78 12.01
N ALA A 136 -12.68 -5.44 10.73
CA ALA A 136 -13.52 -4.44 10.09
C ALA A 136 -15.01 -4.82 10.19
N PRO A 137 -15.91 -3.85 10.39
CA PRO A 137 -17.34 -4.10 10.40
C PRO A 137 -17.75 -4.77 9.09
N THR A 138 -18.55 -5.84 9.18
CA THR A 138 -19.25 -6.36 8.00
C THR A 138 -20.12 -5.25 7.46
N ALA A 139 -20.05 -4.97 6.16
CA ALA A 139 -20.98 -4.04 5.53
C ALA A 139 -22.39 -4.57 5.81
N THR A 140 -23.14 -3.89 6.68
CA THR A 140 -24.56 -4.16 6.86
C THR A 140 -25.20 -3.84 5.52
N SER A 141 -25.90 -4.80 4.94
CA SER A 141 -26.83 -4.53 3.84
C SER A 141 -27.76 -3.41 4.31
N GLU A 142 -27.60 -2.21 3.75
CA GLU A 142 -28.61 -1.17 3.92
C GLU A 142 -29.94 -1.78 3.45
N THR A 143 -30.85 -1.96 4.40
CA THR A 143 -32.26 -2.18 4.09
C THR A 143 -32.69 -1.04 3.18
N ALA A 144 -33.13 -1.39 1.97
CA ALA A 144 -33.86 -0.48 1.10
C ALA A 144 -35.01 0.15 1.89
N VAL A 145 -34.81 1.38 2.38
CA VAL A 145 -35.91 2.20 2.87
C VAL A 145 -36.63 2.70 1.63
N GLY A 146 -37.87 2.22 1.47
CA GLY A 146 -38.70 2.44 0.30
C GLY A 146 -38.85 3.91 -0.06
N ALA A 147 -38.90 4.16 -1.36
CA ALA A 147 -39.40 5.39 -1.91
C ALA A 147 -40.86 5.60 -1.46
N GLY A 148 -41.09 6.69 -0.76
CA GLY A 148 -42.41 7.12 -0.33
C GLY A 148 -42.35 8.57 0.10
N TYR A 149 -42.29 9.48 -0.87
CA TYR A 149 -42.89 10.82 -0.87
C TYR A 149 -43.17 11.22 -2.32
#